data_AF-A0A6B2S8M8-F1
#
_entry.id   AF-A0A6B2S8M8-F1
#
_cell.length_a   1.000
_cell.length_b   1.000
_cell.length_c   1.000
_cell.angle_alpha   90.00
_cell.angle_beta   90.00
_cell.angle_gamma   90.00
#
_symmetry.space_group_name_H-M   'P 1'
#
loop_
_entity.id
_entity.type
_entity.pdbx_description
1 polymer ?
#
loop_
_entity_poly.entity_id
_entity_poly.type
_entity_poly.pdbx_seq_one_letter_code
_entity_poly.pdbx_strand_id
1 'polypeptide(L)'
;TAHADPLLLSFTWRHLAGLALRDGELAEARHGFAESLRIREELGYLVGTAPALAALADAEPEPEATRLRAEATRLFRLLGGVPSWLAHHLQPPAAAV
;
A
#
# COMPACT_ATOMS: atom_id res chain seq x y z
N THR A 1 -10.90 -28.86 -2.43
CA THR A 1 -9.69 -28.17 -1.97
C THR A 1 -10.03 -26.70 -1.88
N ALA A 2 -9.81 -26.04 -0.75
CA ALA A 2 -10.02 -24.60 -0.65
C ALA A 2 -9.02 -23.94 -1.61
N HIS A 3 -9.50 -23.49 -2.77
CA HIS A 3 -8.67 -22.78 -3.73
C HIS A 3 -8.10 -21.57 -3.00
N ALA A 4 -6.78 -21.38 -3.06
CA ALA A 4 -6.16 -20.17 -2.54
C ALA A 4 -6.87 -18.97 -3.19
N ASP A 5 -7.54 -18.15 -2.38
CA ASP A 5 -8.12 -16.88 -2.82
C ASP A 5 -6.99 -15.85 -2.78
N PRO A 6 -6.39 -15.49 -3.92
CA PRO A 6 -5.21 -14.64 -3.92
C PRO A 6 -5.56 -13.22 -3.49
N LEU A 7 -6.79 -12.77 -3.77
CA LEU A 7 -7.25 -11.47 -3.31
C LEU A 7 -7.33 -11.45 -1.78
N LEU A 8 -7.92 -12.48 -1.16
CA LEU A 8 -7.92 -12.65 0.29
C LEU A 8 -6.50 -12.70 0.86
N LEU A 9 -5.60 -13.46 0.22
CA LEU A 9 -4.18 -13.53 0.62
C LEU A 9 -3.51 -12.15 0.59
N SER A 10 -3.81 -11.32 -0.40
CA SER A 10 -3.28 -9.95 -0.47
C SER A 10 -3.73 -9.09 0.73
N PHE A 11 -4.95 -9.29 1.24
CA PHE A 11 -5.43 -8.60 2.44
C PHE A 11 -4.73 -9.13 3.69
N THR A 12 -4.53 -10.43 3.80
CA THR A 12 -3.77 -11.05 4.91
C THR A 12 -2.34 -10.50 4.98
N TRP A 13 -1.63 -10.46 3.86
CA TRP A 13 -0.31 -9.84 3.78
C TRP A 13 -0.29 -8.39 4.24
N ARG A 14 -1.25 -7.57 3.77
CA ARG A 14 -1.39 -6.17 4.20
C ARG A 14 -1.59 -6.05 5.71
N HIS A 15 -2.39 -6.93 6.30
CA HIS A 15 -2.68 -6.89 7.73
C HIS A 15 -1.47 -7.29 8.57
N LEU A 16 -0.77 -8.36 8.20
CA LEU A 16 0.46 -8.76 8.88
C LEU A 16 1.56 -7.69 8.76
N ALA A 17 1.72 -7.10 7.57
CA ALA A 17 2.65 -5.98 7.37
C ALA A 17 2.29 -4.75 8.21
N GLY A 18 1.00 -4.42 8.34
CA GLY A 18 0.54 -3.34 9.20
C GLY A 18 0.78 -3.59 10.69
N LEU A 19 0.78 -4.85 11.14
CA LEU A 19 1.19 -5.21 12.50
C LEU A 19 2.70 -5.03 12.67
N ALA A 20 3.49 -5.60 11.75
CA ALA A 20 4.96 -5.46 11.76
C ALA A 20 5.41 -3.99 11.76
N LEU A 21 4.77 -3.15 10.95
CA LEU A 21 5.06 -1.71 10.90
C LEU A 21 4.83 -1.04 12.26
N ARG A 22 3.72 -1.37 12.94
CA ARG A 22 3.38 -0.83 14.27
C ARG A 22 4.36 -1.29 15.35
N ASP A 23 4.93 -2.47 15.18
CA ASP A 23 5.92 -3.05 16.09
C ASP A 23 7.35 -2.57 15.78
N GLY A 24 7.54 -1.80 14.70
CA GLY A 24 8.86 -1.29 14.28
C GLY A 24 9.69 -2.28 13.45
N GLU A 25 9.12 -3.43 13.11
CA GLU A 25 9.74 -4.48 12.30
C GLU A 25 9.68 -4.11 10.80
N LEU A 26 10.50 -3.13 10.42
CA LEU A 26 10.42 -2.48 9.11
C LEU A 26 10.72 -3.42 7.94
N ALA A 27 11.59 -4.42 8.11
CA ALA A 27 11.92 -5.35 7.04
C ALA A 27 10.73 -6.27 6.71
N GLU A 28 10.07 -6.79 7.74
CA GLU A 28 8.88 -7.62 7.69
C GLU A 28 7.69 -6.82 7.13
N ALA A 29 7.53 -5.56 7.56
CA ALA A 29 6.53 -4.64 7.03
C ALA A 29 6.71 -4.43 5.53
N ARG A 30 7.93 -4.09 5.08
CA ARG A 30 8.25 -3.92 3.64
C ARG A 30 7.95 -5.18 2.85
N HIS A 31 8.39 -6.34 3.34
CA HIS A 31 8.14 -7.61 2.67
C HIS A 31 6.64 -7.90 2.51
N GLY A 32 5.87 -7.78 3.59
CA GLY A 32 4.44 -8.07 3.53
C GLY A 32 3.64 -7.07 2.69
N PHE A 33 3.98 -5.77 2.73
CA PHE A 33 3.34 -4.79 1.83
C PHE A 33 3.71 -5.04 0.36
N ALA A 34 4.96 -5.41 0.06
CA ALA A 34 5.40 -5.77 -1.29
C ALA A 34 4.65 -6.99 -1.83
N GLU A 35 4.48 -8.05 -1.02
CA GLU A 35 3.70 -9.23 -1.44
C GLU A 35 2.21 -8.89 -1.65
N SER A 36 1.63 -8.06 -0.79
CA SER A 36 0.26 -7.56 -0.97
C SER A 36 0.11 -6.80 -2.29
N LEU A 37 1.05 -5.90 -2.59
CA LEU A 37 1.08 -5.12 -3.83
C LEU A 37 1.21 -6.03 -5.06
N ARG A 38 2.20 -6.93 -5.07
CA ARG A 38 2.47 -7.86 -6.16
C ARG A 38 1.22 -8.65 -6.55
N ILE A 39 0.54 -9.24 -5.56
CA ILE A 39 -0.67 -10.04 -5.82
C ILE A 39 -1.79 -9.16 -6.41
N ARG A 40 -1.98 -7.93 -5.92
CA ARG A 40 -3.03 -7.03 -6.43
C ARG A 40 -2.74 -6.58 -7.86
N GLU A 41 -1.49 -6.36 -8.21
CA GLU A 41 -1.05 -6.07 -9.57
C GLU A 41 -1.31 -7.27 -10.50
N GLU A 42 -0.93 -8.47 -10.09
CA GLU A 42 -1.18 -9.72 -10.84
C GLU A 42 -2.67 -9.98 -11.08
N LEU A 43 -3.54 -9.62 -10.12
CA LEU A 43 -4.99 -9.76 -10.24
C LEU A 43 -5.67 -8.60 -11.00
N GLY A 44 -4.94 -7.52 -11.31
CA GLY A 44 -5.55 -6.30 -11.86
C GLY A 44 -6.51 -5.60 -10.89
N TYR A 45 -6.33 -5.74 -9.57
CA TYR A 45 -7.19 -5.13 -8.55
C TYR A 45 -6.83 -3.65 -8.32
N LEU A 46 -7.10 -2.82 -9.34
CA LEU A 46 -6.64 -1.43 -9.42
C LEU A 46 -7.07 -0.55 -8.24
N VAL A 47 -8.30 -0.73 -7.75
CA VAL A 47 -8.81 0.04 -6.59
C VAL A 47 -8.03 -0.25 -5.30
N GLY A 48 -7.37 -1.41 -5.21
CA GLY A 48 -6.51 -1.79 -4.08
C GLY A 48 -5.03 -1.51 -4.29
N THR A 49 -4.59 -1.24 -5.52
CA THR A 49 -3.17 -0.99 -5.83
C THR A 49 -2.69 0.36 -5.28
N ALA A 50 -3.46 1.45 -5.44
CA ALA A 50 -3.06 2.74 -4.89
C ALA A 50 -2.95 2.73 -3.34
N PRO A 51 -3.89 2.13 -2.59
CA PRO A 51 -3.71 1.85 -1.17
C PRO A 51 -2.50 1.00 -0.81
N ALA A 52 -2.15 0.00 -1.63
CA ALA A 52 -1.01 -0.89 -1.35
C ALA A 52 0.33 -0.16 -1.56
N LEU A 53 0.42 0.69 -2.59
CA LEU A 53 1.57 1.57 -2.81
C LEU A 53 1.76 2.55 -1.65
N ALA A 54 0.68 3.18 -1.18
CA ALA A 54 0.74 4.08 -0.03
C ALA A 54 1.20 3.36 1.24
N ALA A 55 0.69 2.15 1.49
CA ALA A 55 1.08 1.36 2.65
C ALA A 55 2.55 0.90 2.59
N LEU A 56 3.05 0.51 1.40
CA LEU A 56 4.47 0.21 1.23
C LEU A 56 5.33 1.44 1.47
N ALA A 57 4.89 2.62 1.03
CA ALA A 57 5.60 3.87 1.26
C ALA A 57 5.79 4.20 2.75
N ASP A 58 4.88 3.74 3.62
CA ASP A 58 5.00 3.96 5.06
C ASP A 58 6.09 3.09 5.72
N ALA A 59 6.56 2.04 5.04
CA ALA A 59 7.63 1.16 5.52
C ALA A 59 8.98 1.38 4.81
N GLU A 60 9.02 2.21 3.77
CA GLU A 60 10.23 2.53 3.01
C GLU A 60 10.89 3.82 3.51
N PRO A 61 12.23 3.93 3.45
CA PRO A 61 12.91 5.19 3.66
C PRO A 61 12.72 6.13 2.45
N GLU A 62 13.04 7.40 2.64
CA GLU A 62 13.21 8.32 1.51
C GLU A 62 14.49 7.99 0.73
N PRO A 63 14.50 8.12 -0.61
CA PRO A 63 13.47 8.74 -1.46
C PRO A 63 12.36 7.80 -1.96
N GLU A 64 12.48 6.49 -1.72
CA GLU A 64 11.53 5.47 -2.21
C GLU A 64 10.09 5.71 -1.73
N ALA A 65 9.91 6.10 -0.47
CA ALA A 65 8.58 6.45 0.06
C ALA A 65 7.90 7.57 -0.74
N THR A 66 8.61 8.66 -1.06
CA THR A 66 8.09 9.73 -1.92
C THR A 66 7.71 9.20 -3.31
N ARG A 67 8.52 8.34 -3.91
CA ARG A 67 8.22 7.76 -5.24
C ARG A 67 6.95 6.91 -5.22
N LEU A 68 6.78 6.08 -4.19
CA LEU A 68 5.61 5.23 -4.02
C LEU A 68 4.34 6.05 -3.79
N ARG A 69 4.39 7.09 -2.95
CA ARG A 69 3.24 8.01 -2.74
C ARG A 69 2.87 8.78 -4.02
N ALA A 70 3.87 9.16 -4.82
CA ALA A 70 3.63 9.81 -6.11
C ALA A 70 2.89 8.87 -7.09
N GLU A 71 3.28 7.60 -7.16
CA GLU A 71 2.59 6.62 -8.01
C GLU A 71 1.18 6.30 -7.48
N ALA A 72 1.02 6.14 -6.16
CA ALA A 72 -0.29 5.98 -5.53
C ALA A 72 -1.23 7.16 -5.89
N THR A 73 -0.71 8.39 -5.85
CA THR A 73 -1.44 9.61 -6.22
C THR A 73 -1.78 9.66 -7.70
N ARG A 74 -0.88 9.20 -8.57
CA ARG A 74 -1.15 9.09 -10.02
C ARG A 74 -2.30 8.13 -10.27
N LEU A 75 -2.25 6.93 -9.69
CA LEU A 75 -3.28 5.92 -9.88
C LEU A 75 -4.62 6.34 -9.27
N PHE A 76 -4.62 6.91 -8.07
CA PHE A 76 -5.81 7.46 -7.43
C PHE A 76 -6.54 8.49 -8.31
N ARG A 77 -5.78 9.39 -8.95
CA ARG A 77 -6.34 10.37 -9.91
C ARG A 77 -6.88 9.72 -11.18
N LEU A 78 -6.19 8.71 -11.72
CA LEU A 78 -6.66 7.95 -12.89
C LEU A 78 -7.99 7.24 -12.61
N LEU A 79 -8.22 6.80 -11.36
CA LEU A 79 -9.47 6.18 -10.91
C LEU A 79 -10.54 7.20 -10.46
N GLY A 80 -10.35 8.49 -10.71
CA GLY A 80 -11.34 9.52 -10.38
C GLY A 80 -11.51 9.79 -8.88
N GLY A 81 -10.46 9.54 -8.08
CA GLY A 81 -10.52 9.75 -6.63
C GLY A 81 -11.10 8.59 -5.84
N VAL A 82 -11.02 7.37 -6.38
CA VAL A 82 -11.45 6.14 -5.72
C VAL A 82 -10.22 5.34 -5.25
N PRO A 83 -10.19 4.85 -4.00
CA PRO A 83 -11.22 5.04 -2.96
C PRO A 83 -11.08 6.37 -2.23
N SER A 84 -12.19 7.05 -1.93
CA SER A 84 -12.21 8.43 -1.41
C SER A 84 -11.42 8.64 -0.11
N TRP A 85 -11.39 7.63 0.77
CA TRP A 85 -10.64 7.68 2.03
C TRP A 85 -9.12 7.81 1.84
N LEU A 86 -8.58 7.39 0.69
CA LEU A 86 -7.15 7.42 0.40
C LEU A 86 -6.64 8.87 0.26
N ALA A 87 -7.52 9.82 -0.08
CA ALA A 87 -7.14 11.23 -0.21
C ALA A 87 -6.44 11.77 1.05
N HIS A 88 -6.91 11.39 2.23
CA HIS A 88 -6.33 11.83 3.50
C HIS A 88 -4.96 11.22 3.79
N HIS A 89 -4.69 10.01 3.29
CA HIS A 89 -3.43 9.30 3.51
C HIS A 89 -2.33 9.76 2.54
N LEU A 90 -2.72 10.29 1.37
CA LEU A 90 -1.78 10.79 0.36
C LEU A 90 -1.37 12.25 0.58
N GLN A 91 -1.96 12.94 1.56
CA GLN A 91 -1.52 14.30 1.90
C GLN A 91 -0.10 14.23 2.48
N PRO A 92 0.84 15.06 2.00
CA PRO A 92 2.15 15.15 2.62
C PRO A 92 1.98 15.54 4.10
N PRO A 93 2.84 15.04 5.00
CA PRO A 93 2.83 15.49 6.39
C PRO A 93 2.93 17.02 6.37
N ALA A 94 2.03 17.69 7.10
CA ALA A 94 2.03 19.14 7.18
C ALA A 94 3.45 19.59 7.54
N ALA A 95 4.03 20.49 6.72
CA ALA A 95 5.33 21.04 7.01
C ALA A 95 5.28 21.62 8.43
N ALA A 96 6.10 21.08 9.33
CA ALA A 96 6.26 21.65 10.66
C ALA A 96 6.77 23.08 10.48
N VAL A 97 5.94 24.06 10.83
CA VAL A 97 6.28 25.48 10.87
C VAL A 97 7.03 25.77 12.16
#